data_AF-A0A9Y2IQW8-F1
#
_entry.id   AF-A0A9Y2IQW8-F1
#
_cell.length_a   1.000
_cell.length_b   1.000
_cell.length_c   1.000
_cell.angle_alpha   90.00
_cell.angle_beta   90.00
_cell.angle_gamma   90.00
#
_symmetry.space_group_name_H-M   'P 1'
#
loop_
_entity.id
_entity.type
_entity.pdbx_description
1 polymer ?
#
loop_
_entity_poly.entity_id
_entity_poly.type
_entity_poly.pdbx_seq_one_letter_code
_entity_poly.pdbx_strand_id
1 'polypeptide(L)'
;MVDPLSFPVLAGAALNQAFNFLFGRLAHTLDSRDDHDQEDVEQIAVPAVVRGELGPVTATSAVVEARLPEIQELVGTLSVYERKPERLDGTDAAVRADLARARELLEQIYGKRITFHGEERPGTGARVEQRIEVLANEAIGIRASRVRSADVTQVVGQVRTGGSIIGIDGDDIG
;
A
#
# COMPACT_ATOMS: atom_id res chain seq x y z
N MET A 1 16.52 -4.14 -15.50
CA MET A 1 15.69 -3.14 -14.80
C MET A 1 14.48 -3.90 -14.31
N VAL A 2 14.37 -4.13 -13.00
CA VAL A 2 13.20 -4.79 -12.41
C VAL A 2 12.06 -3.76 -12.39
N ASP A 3 10.86 -4.15 -12.80
CA ASP A 3 9.71 -3.25 -12.80
C ASP A 3 9.40 -2.85 -11.34
N PRO A 4 9.35 -1.56 -10.99
CA PRO A 4 9.03 -1.09 -9.63
C PRO A 4 7.62 -1.49 -9.15
N LEU A 5 6.79 -2.07 -10.03
CA LEU A 5 5.51 -2.68 -9.69
C LEU A 5 5.59 -4.21 -9.51
N SER A 6 6.68 -4.85 -9.97
CA SER A 6 6.83 -6.30 -9.87
C SER A 6 7.05 -6.76 -8.43
N PHE A 7 6.39 -7.85 -8.06
CA PHE A 7 6.56 -8.49 -6.76
C PHE A 7 7.93 -9.19 -6.70
N PRO A 8 8.67 -9.12 -5.57
CA PRO A 8 9.98 -9.75 -5.46
C PRO A 8 9.85 -11.28 -5.51
N VAL A 9 10.91 -11.96 -5.98
CA VAL A 9 11.00 -13.42 -5.87
C VAL A 9 11.28 -13.78 -4.41
N LEU A 10 10.26 -14.29 -3.72
CA LEU A 10 10.36 -14.78 -2.35
C LEU A 10 10.29 -16.30 -2.32
N ALA A 11 10.89 -16.92 -1.29
CA ALA A 11 10.88 -18.36 -1.10
C ALA A 11 10.54 -18.75 0.34
N GLY A 12 10.00 -19.96 0.49
CA GLY A 12 9.76 -20.58 1.79
C GLY A 12 8.91 -19.73 2.72
N ALA A 13 9.42 -19.47 3.93
CA ALA A 13 8.68 -18.74 4.96
C ALA A 13 8.36 -17.28 4.57
N ALA A 14 9.27 -16.61 3.85
CA ALA A 14 9.07 -15.21 3.43
C ALA A 14 7.88 -15.08 2.47
N LEU A 15 7.77 -16.01 1.52
CA LEU A 15 6.65 -16.07 0.58
C LEU A 15 5.32 -16.31 1.30
N ASN A 16 5.29 -17.29 2.23
CA ASN A 16 4.09 -17.59 3.01
C ASN A 16 3.65 -16.39 3.88
N GLN A 17 4.60 -15.71 4.52
CA GLN A 17 4.31 -14.51 5.31
C GLN A 17 3.72 -13.40 4.45
N ALA A 18 4.30 -13.14 3.27
CA ALA A 18 3.83 -12.11 2.36
C ALA A 18 2.43 -12.43 1.81
N PHE A 19 2.21 -13.68 1.39
CA PHE A 19 0.91 -14.16 0.94
C PHE A 19 -0.16 -14.01 2.04
N ASN A 20 0.07 -14.57 3.23
CA ASN A 20 -0.90 -14.54 4.33
C ASN A 20 -1.23 -13.11 4.74
N PHE A 21 -0.24 -12.22 4.73
CA PHE A 21 -0.45 -10.81 4.99
C PHE A 21 -1.36 -10.18 3.93
N LEU A 22 -0.99 -10.24 2.64
CA LEU A 22 -1.77 -9.59 1.57
C LEU A 22 -3.16 -10.19 1.42
N PHE A 23 -3.26 -11.52 1.39
CA PHE A 23 -4.54 -12.23 1.28
C PHE A 23 -5.43 -11.93 2.49
N GLY A 24 -4.90 -12.07 3.71
CA GLY A 24 -5.66 -11.82 4.93
C GLY A 24 -6.17 -10.38 5.02
N ARG A 25 -5.38 -9.40 4.59
CA ARG A 25 -5.82 -7.99 4.55
C ARG A 25 -6.90 -7.71 3.51
N LEU A 26 -6.81 -8.32 2.31
CA LEU A 26 -7.86 -8.20 1.30
C LEU A 26 -9.16 -8.87 1.75
N ALA A 27 -9.07 -10.10 2.30
CA ALA A 27 -10.23 -10.81 2.82
C ALA A 27 -10.91 -10.01 3.95
N HIS A 28 -10.13 -9.51 4.91
CA HIS A 28 -10.64 -8.64 5.97
C HIS A 28 -11.31 -7.37 5.42
N THR A 29 -10.81 -6.79 4.33
CA THR A 29 -11.44 -5.62 3.71
C THR A 29 -12.83 -5.95 3.14
N LEU A 30 -13.05 -7.18 2.65
CA LEU A 30 -14.37 -7.63 2.21
C LEU A 30 -15.28 -7.90 3.40
N ASP A 31 -14.78 -8.55 4.45
CA ASP A 31 -15.57 -8.91 5.63
C ASP A 31 -16.02 -7.66 6.40
N SER A 32 -15.11 -6.72 6.65
CA SER A 32 -15.39 -5.48 7.39
C SER A 32 -16.28 -4.50 6.63
N ARG A 33 -16.53 -4.73 5.34
CA ARG A 33 -17.49 -3.94 4.55
C ARG A 33 -18.91 -4.17 5.03
N ASP A 34 -19.26 -5.41 5.36
CA ASP A 34 -20.62 -5.78 5.74
C ASP A 34 -21.00 -5.22 7.13
N ASP A 35 -20.00 -4.86 7.94
CA ASP A 35 -20.14 -4.21 9.26
C ASP A 35 -20.27 -2.68 9.20
N HIS A 36 -20.60 -2.11 8.03
CA HIS A 36 -20.90 -0.70 7.74
C HIS A 36 -21.10 0.18 8.99
N ASP A 37 -20.08 0.95 9.40
CA ASP A 37 -20.25 2.35 9.85
C ASP A 37 -18.98 3.09 10.32
N GLN A 38 -17.80 2.47 10.44
CA GLN A 38 -16.61 3.22 10.91
C GLN A 38 -15.38 3.01 10.03
N GLU A 39 -14.83 4.13 9.55
CA GLU A 39 -13.45 4.27 9.11
C GLU A 39 -12.52 4.08 10.32
N ASP A 40 -12.49 2.86 10.83
CA ASP A 40 -11.76 2.54 12.04
C ASP A 40 -10.25 2.58 11.79
N VAL A 41 -9.56 3.22 12.71
CA VAL A 41 -8.10 3.24 12.73
C VAL A 41 -7.63 1.89 13.26
N GLU A 42 -7.09 1.06 12.37
CA GLU A 42 -6.60 -0.26 12.72
C GLU A 42 -5.08 -0.30 12.85
N GLN A 43 -4.59 -0.84 13.96
CA GLN A 43 -3.17 -1.15 14.12
C GLN A 43 -2.86 -2.52 13.49
N ILE A 44 -2.25 -2.49 12.31
CA ILE A 44 -1.87 -3.73 11.61
C ILE A 44 -0.53 -4.25 12.14
N ALA A 45 -0.50 -5.54 12.51
CA ALA A 45 0.73 -6.27 12.76
C ALA A 45 1.40 -6.61 11.42
N VAL A 46 2.59 -6.05 11.19
CA VAL A 46 3.33 -6.20 9.93
C VAL A 46 4.32 -7.37 10.07
N PRO A 47 4.36 -8.33 9.12
CA PRO A 47 5.30 -9.45 9.17
C PRO A 47 6.74 -8.99 8.87
N ALA A 48 7.72 -9.74 9.35
CA ALA A 48 9.15 -9.42 9.19
C ALA A 48 9.63 -9.34 7.73
N VAL A 49 8.87 -9.89 6.78
CA VAL A 49 9.18 -9.80 5.34
C VAL A 49 8.89 -8.41 4.75
N VAL A 50 8.12 -7.57 5.43
CA VAL A 50 7.83 -6.18 5.04
C VAL A 50 8.90 -5.26 5.61
N ARG A 51 9.45 -4.39 4.77
CA ARG A 51 10.48 -3.42 5.13
C ARG A 51 9.83 -2.15 5.69
N GLY A 52 9.96 -1.95 7.00
CA GLY A 52 9.45 -0.77 7.70
C GLY A 52 8.13 -1.02 8.42
N GLU A 53 7.44 0.06 8.78
CA GLU A 53 6.21 0.01 9.57
C GLU A 53 5.06 0.59 8.76
N LEU A 54 3.93 -0.12 8.72
CA LEU A 54 2.70 0.39 8.11
C LEU A 54 2.02 1.43 9.01
N GLY A 55 2.22 1.30 10.33
CA GLY A 55 1.52 2.09 11.35
C GLY A 55 0.00 1.82 11.35
N PRO A 56 -0.78 2.64 12.07
CA PRO A 56 -2.23 2.59 12.00
C PRO A 56 -2.73 2.92 10.59
N VAL A 57 -3.76 2.23 10.11
CA VAL A 57 -4.38 2.50 8.80
C VAL A 57 -5.88 2.68 8.93
N THR A 58 -6.46 3.40 7.98
CA THR A 58 -7.90 3.52 7.81
C THR A 58 -8.19 3.13 6.37
N ALA A 59 -9.10 2.17 6.16
CA ALA A 59 -9.50 1.77 4.82
C ALA A 59 -10.38 2.86 4.20
N THR A 60 -10.01 3.35 3.03
CA THR A 60 -10.81 4.38 2.34
C THR A 60 -12.04 3.73 1.71
N SER A 61 -13.21 3.91 2.34
CA SER A 61 -14.49 3.31 1.93
C SER A 61 -14.80 3.52 0.43
N ALA A 62 -14.61 4.74 -0.07
CA ALA A 62 -14.82 5.07 -1.48
C ALA A 62 -13.90 4.27 -2.44
N VAL A 63 -12.65 4.01 -2.04
CA VAL A 63 -11.72 3.20 -2.84
C VAL A 63 -12.11 1.73 -2.79
N VAL A 64 -12.52 1.24 -1.62
CA VAL A 64 -13.00 -0.14 -1.44
C VAL A 64 -14.21 -0.41 -2.34
N GLU A 65 -15.23 0.46 -2.32
CA GLU A 65 -16.42 0.32 -3.18
C GLU A 65 -16.06 0.39 -4.66
N ALA A 66 -15.18 1.33 -5.06
CA ALA A 66 -14.76 1.48 -6.45
C ALA A 66 -13.96 0.28 -6.98
N ARG A 67 -13.25 -0.45 -6.10
CA ARG A 67 -12.39 -1.59 -6.43
C ARG A 67 -12.97 -2.94 -6.03
N LEU A 68 -14.20 -2.98 -5.53
CA LEU A 68 -14.82 -4.20 -5.00
C LEU A 68 -14.74 -5.41 -5.95
N PRO A 69 -15.04 -5.30 -7.26
CA PRO A 69 -14.93 -6.43 -8.17
C PRO A 69 -13.50 -6.99 -8.27
N GLU A 70 -12.50 -6.10 -8.28
CA GLU A 70 -11.08 -6.49 -8.36
C GLU A 70 -10.61 -7.18 -7.07
N ILE A 71 -11.08 -6.69 -5.91
CA ILE A 71 -10.78 -7.30 -4.62
C ILE A 71 -11.40 -8.71 -4.54
N GLN A 72 -12.67 -8.86 -4.94
CA GLN A 72 -13.36 -10.15 -4.95
C GLN A 72 -12.70 -11.16 -5.90
N GLU A 73 -12.30 -10.73 -7.10
CA GLU A 73 -11.57 -11.54 -8.07
C GLU A 73 -10.25 -12.06 -7.47
N LEU A 74 -9.45 -11.18 -6.88
CA LEU A 74 -8.16 -11.55 -6.31
C LEU A 74 -8.29 -12.45 -5.08
N VAL A 75 -9.23 -12.17 -4.18
CA VAL A 75 -9.51 -13.06 -3.04
C VAL A 75 -9.93 -14.44 -3.53
N GLY A 76 -10.82 -14.51 -4.53
CA GLY A 76 -11.22 -15.76 -5.16
C GLY A 76 -10.04 -16.55 -5.73
N THR A 77 -9.19 -15.88 -6.52
CA THR A 77 -7.98 -16.46 -7.13
C THR A 77 -6.98 -16.95 -6.08
N LEU A 78 -6.66 -16.09 -5.11
CA LEU A 78 -5.65 -16.37 -4.09
C LEU A 78 -6.10 -17.40 -3.05
N SER A 79 -7.40 -17.60 -2.85
CA SER A 79 -7.95 -18.62 -1.93
C SER A 79 -7.50 -20.05 -2.25
N VAL A 80 -7.07 -20.32 -3.48
CA VAL A 80 -6.48 -21.62 -3.85
C VAL A 80 -5.22 -21.91 -3.05
N TYR A 81 -4.38 -20.90 -2.83
CA TYR A 81 -3.11 -21.05 -2.12
C TYR A 81 -3.29 -21.07 -0.60
N GLU A 82 -4.34 -20.45 -0.08
CA GLU A 82 -4.71 -20.59 1.34
C GLU A 82 -5.13 -22.04 1.65
N ARG A 83 -5.96 -22.63 0.80
CA ARG A 83 -6.38 -24.04 0.93
C ARG A 83 -5.29 -25.06 0.59
N LYS A 84 -4.31 -24.67 -0.24
CA LYS A 84 -3.23 -25.54 -0.73
C LYS A 84 -1.89 -24.78 -0.74
N PRO A 85 -1.30 -24.51 0.43
CA PRO A 85 -0.06 -23.72 0.54
C PRO A 85 1.12 -24.34 -0.21
N GLU A 86 1.13 -25.66 -0.42
CA GLU A 86 2.16 -26.36 -1.18
C GLU A 86 2.20 -25.98 -2.67
N ARG A 87 1.14 -25.33 -3.18
CA ARG A 87 1.08 -24.80 -4.55
C ARG A 87 1.60 -23.38 -4.69
N LEU A 88 1.90 -22.71 -3.58
CA LEU A 88 2.39 -21.33 -3.59
C LEU A 88 3.88 -21.32 -3.99
N ASP A 89 4.15 -20.92 -5.22
CA ASP A 89 5.49 -20.83 -5.79
C ASP A 89 5.85 -19.37 -6.14
N GLY A 90 6.86 -18.81 -5.47
CA GLY A 90 7.32 -17.44 -5.70
C GLY A 90 8.14 -17.27 -6.98
N THR A 91 8.52 -18.37 -7.63
CA THR A 91 9.15 -18.35 -8.95
C THR A 91 8.12 -18.30 -10.09
N ASP A 92 6.86 -18.68 -9.82
CA ASP A 92 5.76 -18.56 -10.76
C ASP A 92 5.41 -17.08 -11.01
N ALA A 93 5.45 -16.68 -12.29
CA ALA A 93 5.15 -15.32 -12.71
C ALA A 93 3.69 -14.94 -12.47
N ALA A 94 2.75 -15.88 -12.58
CA ALA A 94 1.33 -15.63 -12.35
C ALA A 94 1.07 -15.34 -10.86
N VAL A 95 1.62 -16.15 -9.97
CA VAL A 95 1.54 -15.93 -8.51
C VAL A 95 2.11 -14.56 -8.14
N ARG A 96 3.30 -14.21 -8.67
CA ARG A 96 3.89 -12.89 -8.41
C ARG A 96 3.05 -11.74 -8.95
N ALA A 97 2.40 -11.91 -10.11
CA ALA A 97 1.51 -10.89 -10.65
C ALA A 97 0.28 -10.68 -9.76
N ASP A 98 -0.33 -11.76 -9.26
CA ASP A 98 -1.48 -11.67 -8.36
C ASP A 98 -1.08 -11.03 -7.01
N LEU A 99 0.09 -11.37 -6.47
CA LEU A 99 0.62 -10.74 -5.24
C LEU A 99 0.97 -9.26 -5.46
N ALA A 100 1.49 -8.87 -6.63
CA ALA A 100 1.70 -7.47 -6.98
C ALA A 100 0.38 -6.70 -7.02
N ARG A 101 -0.64 -7.24 -7.69
CA ARG A 101 -1.99 -6.63 -7.75
C ARG A 101 -2.61 -6.51 -6.36
N ALA A 102 -2.48 -7.54 -5.52
CA ALA A 102 -2.97 -7.52 -4.16
C ALA A 102 -2.30 -6.42 -3.31
N ARG A 103 -0.96 -6.30 -3.41
CA ARG A 103 -0.19 -5.23 -2.78
C ARG A 103 -0.68 -3.86 -3.25
N GLU A 104 -0.85 -3.65 -4.55
CA GLU A 104 -1.27 -2.37 -5.12
C GLU A 104 -2.69 -1.94 -4.71
N LEU A 105 -3.63 -2.87 -4.62
CA LEU A 105 -4.97 -2.56 -4.12
C LEU A 105 -4.91 -2.13 -2.65
N LEU A 106 -4.19 -2.87 -1.80
CA LEU A 106 -4.05 -2.49 -0.39
C LEU A 106 -3.34 -1.15 -0.22
N GLU A 107 -2.33 -0.85 -1.04
CA GLU A 107 -1.66 0.46 -1.03
C GLU A 107 -2.64 1.60 -1.38
N GLN A 108 -3.54 1.38 -2.34
CA GLN A 108 -4.58 2.35 -2.71
C GLN A 108 -5.64 2.50 -1.60
N ILE A 109 -6.08 1.39 -1.00
CA ILE A 109 -7.10 1.39 0.06
C ILE A 109 -6.58 2.09 1.31
N TYR A 110 -5.32 1.86 1.69
CA TYR A 110 -4.71 2.43 2.90
C TYR A 110 -4.03 3.78 2.68
N GLY A 111 -3.80 4.19 1.43
CA GLY A 111 -3.01 5.40 1.13
C GLY A 111 -1.56 5.29 1.61
N LYS A 112 -1.04 4.06 1.73
CA LYS A 112 0.29 3.77 2.25
C LYS A 112 1.02 2.83 1.34
N ARG A 113 2.34 2.97 1.24
CA ARG A 113 3.16 1.99 0.55
C ARG A 113 3.38 0.76 1.43
N ILE A 114 3.33 -0.41 0.81
CA ILE A 114 3.75 -1.69 1.38
C ILE A 114 4.93 -2.17 0.54
N THR A 115 6.08 -2.34 1.17
CA THR A 115 7.32 -2.74 0.48
C THR A 115 7.90 -3.97 1.15
N PHE A 116 8.11 -5.04 0.39
CA PHE A 116 8.76 -6.26 0.88
C PHE A 116 10.29 -6.17 0.75
N HIS A 117 11.01 -6.95 1.54
CA HIS A 117 12.45 -7.10 1.40
C HIS A 117 12.81 -7.63 0.00
N GLY A 118 13.81 -7.01 -0.63
CA GLY A 118 14.23 -7.32 -2.00
C GLY A 118 13.63 -6.42 -3.08
N GLU A 119 12.68 -5.54 -2.73
CA GLU A 119 12.18 -4.51 -3.64
C GLU A 119 13.07 -3.26 -3.67
N GLU A 120 13.34 -2.75 -4.88
CA GLU A 120 14.00 -1.45 -5.09
C GLU A 120 13.00 -0.29 -5.03
N ARG A 121 12.32 -0.16 -3.88
CA ARG A 121 11.31 0.90 -3.61
C ARG A 121 11.58 1.59 -2.28
N PRO A 122 11.00 2.79 -2.02
CA PRO A 122 10.96 3.37 -0.67
C PRO A 122 10.36 2.38 0.35
N GLY A 123 10.67 2.56 1.64
CA GLY A 123 10.15 1.69 2.69
C GLY A 123 8.62 1.77 2.80
N THR A 124 8.06 0.79 3.52
CA THR A 124 6.64 0.83 3.91
C THR A 124 6.39 2.08 4.73
N GLY A 125 5.33 2.83 4.40
CA GLY A 125 5.05 4.11 5.03
C GLY A 125 4.06 4.98 4.27
N ALA A 126 4.00 6.26 4.63
CA ALA A 126 3.06 7.21 4.04
C ALA A 126 3.33 7.41 2.54
N ARG A 127 2.27 7.46 1.72
CA ARG A 127 2.37 7.74 0.30
C ARG A 127 1.44 8.88 -0.08
N VAL A 128 1.99 9.91 -0.72
CA VAL A 128 1.21 11.05 -1.20
C VAL A 128 1.50 11.29 -2.68
N GLU A 129 0.44 11.33 -3.48
CA GLU A 129 0.50 11.71 -4.88
C GLU A 129 -0.45 12.89 -5.12
N GLN A 130 0.10 14.06 -5.45
CA GLN A 130 -0.67 15.28 -5.69
C GLN A 130 -0.39 15.79 -7.10
N ARG A 131 -1.46 16.07 -7.85
CA ARG A 131 -1.41 16.79 -9.13
C ARG A 131 -2.21 18.07 -8.99
N ILE A 132 -1.54 19.21 -9.10
CA ILE A 132 -2.13 20.54 -8.92
C ILE A 132 -1.91 21.33 -10.21
N GLU A 133 -2.98 21.80 -10.83
CA GLU A 133 -2.87 22.58 -12.07
C GLU A 133 -2.32 23.99 -11.79
N VAL A 134 -2.91 24.69 -10.82
CA VAL A 134 -2.51 26.04 -10.40
C VAL A 134 -2.45 26.11 -8.87
N LEU A 135 -1.27 26.39 -8.32
CA LEU A 135 -1.03 26.59 -6.91
C LEU A 135 -0.93 28.08 -6.59
N ALA A 136 -1.90 28.61 -5.85
CA ALA A 136 -1.90 30.02 -5.44
C ALA A 136 -1.29 30.26 -4.06
N ASN A 137 -1.40 29.27 -3.17
CA ASN A 137 -1.02 29.36 -1.77
C ASN A 137 -0.07 28.20 -1.42
N GLU A 138 -0.17 27.66 -0.23
CA GLU A 138 0.65 26.55 0.26
C GLU A 138 0.03 25.19 -0.08
N ALA A 139 0.87 24.25 -0.53
CA ALA A 139 0.54 22.84 -0.65
C ALA A 139 1.58 22.01 0.11
N ILE A 140 1.12 21.17 1.02
CA ILE A 140 1.97 20.30 1.82
C ILE A 140 1.60 18.85 1.54
N GLY A 141 2.61 18.03 1.25
CA GLY A 141 2.40 16.60 1.03
C GLY A 141 2.07 15.90 2.34
N ILE A 142 3.00 15.96 3.29
CA ILE A 142 2.86 15.36 4.62
C ILE A 142 3.19 16.40 5.69
N ARG A 143 2.34 16.53 6.69
CA ARG A 143 2.63 17.25 7.94
C ARG A 143 2.52 16.30 9.11
N ALA A 144 3.64 16.05 9.80
CA ALA A 144 3.68 15.16 10.96
C ALA A 144 4.89 15.46 11.85
N SER A 145 4.75 15.32 13.18
CA SER A 145 5.86 15.51 14.11
C SER A 145 7.02 14.51 13.89
N ARG A 146 6.71 13.32 13.36
CA ARG A 146 7.71 12.28 13.08
C ARG A 146 7.37 11.54 11.79
N VAL A 147 8.35 11.38 10.91
CA VAL A 147 8.23 10.66 9.64
C VAL A 147 9.37 9.66 9.51
N ARG A 148 9.04 8.35 9.58
CA ARG A 148 10.01 7.23 9.43
C ARG A 148 10.15 6.76 7.99
N SER A 149 9.06 6.71 7.24
CA SER A 149 9.11 6.43 5.81
C SER A 149 7.95 7.12 5.11
N ALA A 150 8.29 7.84 4.05
CA ALA A 150 7.33 8.56 3.23
C ALA A 150 7.80 8.59 1.78
N ASP A 151 6.84 8.56 0.87
CA ASP A 151 7.05 8.86 -0.54
C ASP A 151 6.04 9.90 -0.98
N VAL A 152 6.55 11.03 -1.45
CA VAL A 152 5.74 12.19 -1.81
C VAL A 152 6.07 12.57 -3.24
N THR A 153 5.11 12.36 -4.13
CA THR A 153 5.16 12.84 -5.51
C THR A 153 4.20 14.01 -5.67
N GLN A 154 4.72 15.19 -5.95
CA GLN A 154 3.92 16.38 -6.21
C GLN A 154 4.24 16.94 -7.60
N VAL A 155 3.21 17.09 -8.44
CA VAL A 155 3.31 17.70 -9.76
C VAL A 155 2.47 18.95 -9.78
N VAL A 156 3.10 20.11 -10.03
CA VAL A 156 2.40 21.40 -10.09
C VAL A 156 2.61 22.04 -11.45
N GLY A 157 1.52 22.41 -12.13
CA GLY A 157 1.56 23.04 -13.44
C GLY A 157 2.06 24.49 -13.38
N GLN A 158 1.42 25.32 -12.56
CA GLN A 158 1.80 26.71 -12.36
C GLN A 158 1.74 27.09 -10.87
N VAL A 159 2.80 27.74 -10.36
CA VAL A 159 2.80 28.34 -9.02
C VAL A 159 2.63 29.85 -9.17
N ARG A 160 1.58 30.44 -8.56
CA ARG A 160 1.37 31.91 -8.55
C ARG A 160 2.27 32.56 -7.51
N THR A 161 2.44 33.88 -7.62
CA THR A 161 3.17 34.67 -6.63
C THR A 161 2.62 34.45 -5.22
N GLY A 162 3.48 34.04 -4.29
CA GLY A 162 3.10 33.69 -2.92
C GLY A 162 2.81 32.20 -2.70
N GLY A 163 2.78 31.38 -3.76
CA GLY A 163 2.61 29.94 -3.64
C GLY A 163 3.87 29.22 -3.15
N SER A 164 3.69 28.18 -2.34
CA SER A 164 4.76 27.35 -1.79
C SER A 164 4.36 25.89 -1.82
N ILE A 165 5.32 25.02 -2.13
CA ILE A 165 5.12 23.57 -2.11
C ILE A 165 6.14 22.93 -1.17
N ILE A 166 5.64 22.14 -0.23
CA ILE A 166 6.44 21.43 0.77
C ILE A 166 6.12 19.94 0.66
N GLY A 167 7.14 19.11 0.43
CA GLY A 167 6.95 17.66 0.37
C GLY A 167 6.61 17.09 1.74
N ILE A 168 7.50 17.31 2.71
CA ILE A 168 7.36 16.84 4.09
C ILE A 168 7.69 18.01 5.03
N ASP A 169 6.76 18.29 5.96
CA ASP A 169 6.88 19.24 7.05
C ASP A 169 6.84 18.47 8.37
N GLY A 170 7.96 18.43 9.10
CA GLY A 170 8.07 17.65 10.34
C GLY A 170 9.34 17.90 11.15
N ASP A 171 9.28 17.57 12.44
CA ASP A 171 10.36 17.82 13.41
C ASP A 171 11.44 16.72 13.41
N ASP A 172 11.06 15.47 13.17
CA ASP A 172 11.92 14.28 13.16
C ASP A 172 11.71 13.48 11.86
N ILE A 173 12.62 13.68 10.89
CA ILE A 173 12.60 13.01 9.58
C ILE A 173 13.83 12.08 9.48
N GLY A 174 13.59 10.77 9.41
CA GLY A 174 14.66 9.76 9.35
C GLY A 174 14.20 8.35 9.70
#